data_AF-A0A959EY20-F1
#
_entry.id   AF-A0A959EY20-F1
#
_cell.length_a   1.000
_cell.length_b   1.000
_cell.length_c   1.000
_cell.angle_alpha   90.00
_cell.angle_beta   90.00
_cell.angle_gamma   90.00
#
_symmetry.space_group_name_H-M   'P 1'
#
loop_
_entity.id
_entity.type
_entity.pdbx_description
1 polymer ?
#
loop_
_entity_poly.entity_id
_entity_poly.type
_entity_poly.pdbx_seq_one_letter_code
_entity_poly.pdbx_strand_id
1 'polypeptide(L)' 'MTTNLYVFAERPSPRLQYVLLVLLEQLSGISVQIVHHAETYRSMAGPKLNYSPARLSNEE' A
#
# COMPACT_ATOMS: atom_id res chain seq x y z
N MET A 1 -14.03 -10.92 6.96
CA MET A 1 -13.58 -9.68 6.29
C MET A 1 -12.09 -9.80 6.09
N THR A 2 -11.63 -9.90 4.85
CA THR A 2 -10.20 -9.80 4.54
C THR A 2 -9.79 -8.34 4.62
N THR A 3 -8.92 -8.00 5.55
CA THR A 3 -8.40 -6.65 5.73
C THR A 3 -7.40 -6.36 4.61
N ASN A 4 -7.69 -5.38 3.75
CA ASN A 4 -6.76 -4.93 2.71
C ASN A 4 -5.74 -3.93 3.27
N LEU A 5 -4.46 -4.14 3.00
CA LEU A 5 -3.40 -3.17 3.24
C LEU A 5 -3.23 -2.27 2.00
N TYR A 6 -3.43 -0.96 2.17
CA TYR A 6 -3.21 0.01 1.09
C TYR A 6 -1.78 0.53 1.12
N VAL A 7 -1.05 0.34 0.02
CA VAL A 7 0.34 0.77 -0.11
C VAL A 7 0.44 1.91 -1.11
N PHE A 8 0.80 3.11 -0.66
CA PHE A 8 1.01 4.23 -1.56
C PHE A 8 2.40 4.16 -2.21
N ALA A 9 2.45 4.21 -3.54
CA ALA A 9 3.68 4.36 -4.31
C ALA A 9 3.39 5.05 -5.64
N GLU A 10 3.94 6.25 -5.85
CA GLU A 10 3.76 7.04 -7.09
C GLU A 10 4.31 6.32 -8.32
N ARG A 11 5.45 5.63 -8.15
CA ARG A 11 6.13 4.88 -9.20
C ARG A 11 6.56 3.53 -8.64
N PRO A 12 5.65 2.54 -8.55
CA PRO A 12 6.00 1.23 -8.01
C PRO A 12 7.08 0.59 -8.88
N SER A 13 8.19 0.18 -8.25
CA SER A 13 9.18 -0.62 -8.96
C SER A 13 8.70 -2.08 -9.08
N PRO A 14 9.16 -2.84 -10.10
CA PRO A 14 8.91 -4.28 -10.18
C PRO A 14 9.34 -5.02 -8.91
N ARG A 15 10.41 -4.55 -8.26
CA ARG A 15 10.89 -5.09 -6.98
C ARG A 15 9.87 -4.89 -5.87
N LEU A 16 9.27 -3.70 -5.75
CA LEU A 16 8.23 -3.43 -4.77
C LEU A 16 7.03 -4.35 -4.99
N GLN A 17 6.54 -4.45 -6.23
CA GLN A 17 5.42 -5.32 -6.57
C GLN A 17 5.68 -6.78 -6.19
N TYR A 18 6.87 -7.28 -6.53
CA TYR A 18 7.28 -8.64 -6.16
C TYR A 18 7.29 -8.86 -4.65
N VAL A 19 7.86 -7.93 -3.88
CA VAL A 19 7.92 -8.02 -2.42
C VAL A 19 6.52 -8.02 -1.81
N LEU A 20 5.63 -7.15 -2.26
CA LEU A 20 4.26 -7.08 -1.76
C LEU A 20 3.48 -8.37 -2.08
N LEU A 21 3.56 -8.85 -3.32
CA LEU A 21 2.89 -10.07 -3.74
C LEU A 21 3.39 -11.30 -2.96
N VAL A 22 4.70 -11.50 -2.88
CA VAL A 22 5.26 -12.71 -2.27
C VAL A 22 5.17 -12.65 -0.74
N LEU A 23 5.69 -11.59 -0.12
CA LEU A 23 5.78 -11.56 1.33
C LEU A 23 4.44 -11.32 2.00
N LEU A 24 3.64 -10.40 1.46
CA LEU A 24 2.40 -9.99 2.13
C LEU A 24 1.22 -10.84 1.67
N GLU A 25 0.98 -10.97 0.36
CA GLU A 25 -0.17 -11.76 -0.10
C GLU A 25 0.05 -13.26 0.07
N GLN A 26 1.11 -13.81 -0.54
CA GLN A 26 1.28 -15.27 -0.59
C GLN A 26 1.73 -15.88 0.75
N LEU A 27 2.70 -15.28 1.42
CA LEU A 27 3.26 -15.86 2.65
C LEU A 27 2.48 -15.48 3.91
N SER A 28 1.93 -14.27 3.99
CA SER A 28 1.21 -13.81 5.18
C SER A 28 -0.32 -13.78 5.05
N GLY A 29 -0.86 -13.98 3.84
CA GLY A 29 -2.30 -13.93 3.58
C GLY A 29 -2.90 -12.52 3.71
N ILE A 30 -2.08 -11.49 3.72
CA ILE A 30 -2.50 -10.09 3.78
C ILE A 30 -2.75 -9.61 2.36
N SER A 31 -4.00 -9.33 2.01
CA SER A 31 -4.37 -8.76 0.72
C SER A 31 -3.80 -7.34 0.58
N VAL A 32 -3.12 -7.04 -0.53
CA VAL A 32 -2.46 -5.75 -0.75
C VAL A 32 -3.05 -5.04 -1.94
N GLN A 33 -3.22 -3.73 -1.81
CA GLN A 33 -3.57 -2.87 -2.94
C GLN A 33 -2.58 -1.72 -3.05
N ILE A 34 -1.89 -1.63 -4.19
CA ILE A 34 -1.02 -0.48 -4.48
C ILE A 34 -1.89 0.68 -4.96
N VAL A 35 -1.68 1.85 -4.38
CA VAL A 35 -2.37 3.10 -4.71
C VAL A 35 -1.35 4.10 -5.24
N HIS A 36 -1.61 4.69 -6.40
CA HIS A 36 -0.67 5.60 -7.07
C HIS A 36 -0.97 7.08 -6.85
N HIS A 37 -2.18 7.41 -6.39
CA HIS A 37 -2.65 8.78 -6.20
C HIS A 37 -2.81 9.08 -4.71
N ALA A 38 -2.18 10.16 -4.24
CA ALA A 38 -2.15 10.53 -2.84
C ALA A 38 -3.55 10.81 -2.27
N GLU A 39 -4.41 11.46 -3.05
CA GLU A 39 -5.80 11.76 -2.66
C GLU A 39 -6.60 10.49 -2.44
N THR A 40 -6.51 9.53 -3.38
CA THR A 40 -7.15 8.22 -3.23
C THR A 40 -6.64 7.48 -2.00
N TYR A 41 -5.32 7.51 -1.75
CA TYR A 41 -4.74 6.88 -0.56
C TYR A 41 -5.23 7.51 0.75
N ARG A 42 -5.37 8.85 0.80
CA ARG A 42 -5.91 9.57 1.97
C ARG A 42 -7.37 9.18 2.23
N SER A 43 -8.20 9.04 1.19
CA SER A 43 -9.63 8.71 1.35
C SER A 43 -9.91 7.25 1.73
N MET A 44 -8.96 6.33 1.58
CA MET A 44 -9.19 4.92 1.93
C MET A 44 -9.38 4.74 3.44
N ALA A 45 -10.30 3.86 3.84
CA ALA A 45 -10.43 3.42 5.21
C ALA A 45 -9.71 2.08 5.40
N GLY A 46 -8.81 1.99 6.39
CA GLY A 46 -8.09 0.75 6.74
C GLY A 46 -6.60 0.93 6.98
N PRO A 47 -5.84 -0.16 7.11
CA PRO A 47 -4.38 -0.14 7.26
C PRO A 47 -3.69 0.47 6.04
N LYS A 48 -2.71 1.33 6.29
CA LYS A 48 -2.05 2.14 5.26
C LYS A 48 -0.53 2.12 5.45
N LEU A 49 0.20 1.97 4.34
CA LEU A 49 1.64 2.04 4.27
C LEU A 49 2.06 3.04 3.18
N ASN A 50 2.82 4.06 3.54
CA ASN A 50 3.38 5.00 2.57
C ASN A 50 4.77 4.54 2.14
N TYR A 51 4.91 4.12 0.88
CA TYR A 51 6.17 3.77 0.23
C TYR A 51 6.55 4.84 -0.80
N SER A 52 6.60 6.09 -0.36
CA SER A 52 7.09 7.21 -1.16
C SER A 52 8.03 8.09 -0.33
N PRO A 53 8.93 8.86 -0.98
CA PRO A 53 9.82 9.78 -0.27
C PRO A 53 9.05 10.90 0.44
N ALA A 54 7.90 11.30 -0.11
CA ALA A 54 7.06 12.32 0.48
C ALA A 54 6.29 11.73 1.67
N ARG A 55 6.42 12.37 2.84
CA ARG A 55 5.69 11.97 4.03
C ARG A 55 4.22 12.40 3.90
N LEU A 56 3.40 11.56 3.30
CA LEU A 56 1.95 11.63 3.44
C LEU A 56 1.61 11.11 4.84
N SER A 57 1.27 12.01 5.76
CA SER A 57 0.73 11.65 7.07
C SER A 57 -0.63 10.98 6.91
N ASN A 58 -0.95 10.07 7.83
CA ASN A 58 -2.29 9.48 7.96
C ASN A 58 -3.25 10.41 8.74
N GLU A 59 -2.82 11.62 9.07
CA GLU A 59 -3.53 12.61 9.89
C GLU A 59 -3.71 13.89 9.07
N GLU A 60 -4.97 14.15 8.70
CA GLU A 60 -5.67 15.39 9.01
C GLU A 60 -6.81 15.04 9.98
#